data_AF-A0A0F6IC21-F1
#
_entry.id   AF-A0A0F6IC21-F1
#
_cell.length_a   1.000
_cell.length_b   1.000
_cell.length_c   1.000
_cell.angle_alpha   90.00
_cell.angle_beta   90.00
_cell.angle_gamma   90.00
#
_symmetry.space_group_name_H-M   'P 1'
#
loop_
_entity.id
_entity.type
_entity.pdbx_description
1 polymer ?
#
loop_
_entity_poly.entity_id
_entity_poly.type
_entity_poly.pdbx_seq_one_letter_code
_entity_poly.pdbx_strand_id
1 'polypeptide(L)'
;MTWIKRFSRFKSDFLNPFTFFEREFNYSEAQSWKDQTRIDQSFIRLAFLLHFMMYSTLAIPEVRSSQRGGVYLGIIFLVNVMGLVLSFQERFLSWVIHISNVIIIFLLMNLFHESFYHFRDLESLQIYNNYFLLISFIVIFQMFRLKKGSCFLTGTVSICLHIFFVSIKRMELGLDDFPRILFVPDVVYVLCIVIGTSSVIIVKRLISISSELDLEYKFIQQDLIVAKQVQENLFPGKLSIKGIRYEVMRIAPNHIGGDFFDFVQLREGNTGIFLTDVAGHGIASALVASMVKIMVSTMPYILKVHPSRLMDYIDDSLHKQFQSYHASAIYMFLDFISREVTFSNAGHPYLIHGSFSKEFHEVETEGAILGFGIKKPIAEQVKFPLVEKDRFFLYTDGLIENKNREGKLLGTEGLLEILNANRFEKDLSTFKANVQKTVEDFFGNVALEDDTLFLIVEVE
;
A
#
# COMPACT_ATOMS: atom_id res chain seq x y z
N MET A 1 -31.76 23.61 6.28
CA MET A 1 -31.48 22.77 5.08
C MET A 1 -30.83 21.41 5.40
N THR A 2 -30.22 21.23 6.58
CA THR A 2 -29.54 19.99 7.02
C THR A 2 -30.49 18.88 7.50
N TRP A 3 -31.61 19.23 8.14
CA TRP A 3 -32.59 18.25 8.66
C TRP A 3 -33.36 17.52 7.55
N ILE A 4 -33.75 18.22 6.48
CA ILE A 4 -34.53 17.66 5.37
C ILE A 4 -33.69 16.66 4.54
N LYS A 5 -32.40 16.94 4.33
CA LYS A 5 -31.47 15.99 3.69
C LYS A 5 -31.18 14.75 4.56
N ARG A 6 -31.20 14.88 5.89
CA ARG A 6 -31.11 13.74 6.82
C ARG A 6 -32.38 12.88 6.78
N PHE A 7 -33.56 13.50 6.70
CA PHE A 7 -34.84 12.81 6.64
C PHE A 7 -35.10 12.11 5.30
N SER A 8 -34.68 12.71 4.18
CA SER A 8 -34.80 12.07 2.87
C SER A 8 -33.86 10.86 2.70
N ARG A 9 -32.66 10.91 3.31
CA ARG A 9 -31.75 9.75 3.42
C ARG A 9 -32.32 8.63 4.28
N PHE A 10 -33.00 8.97 5.37
CA PHE A 10 -33.66 7.99 6.25
C PHE A 10 -34.71 7.15 5.50
N LYS A 11 -35.43 7.77 4.55
CA LYS A 11 -36.50 7.11 3.79
C LYS A 11 -35.99 6.09 2.76
N SER A 12 -34.79 6.28 2.18
CA SER A 12 -34.18 5.30 1.28
C SER A 12 -33.61 4.10 2.02
N ASP A 13 -33.00 4.33 3.18
CA ASP A 13 -32.23 3.32 3.91
C ASP A 13 -33.13 2.38 4.74
N PHE A 14 -34.32 2.83 5.15
CA PHE A 14 -35.30 2.01 5.89
C PHE A 14 -35.90 0.87 5.04
N LEU A 15 -35.90 1.01 3.71
CA LEU A 15 -36.50 0.05 2.79
C LEU A 15 -35.57 -1.11 2.40
N ASN A 16 -34.27 -1.04 2.72
CA ASN A 16 -33.33 -2.15 2.48
C ASN A 16 -32.29 -2.27 3.62
N PRO A 17 -32.53 -3.10 4.64
CA PRO A 17 -31.67 -3.19 5.81
C PRO A 17 -30.23 -3.59 5.48
N PHE A 18 -29.98 -4.34 4.41
CA PHE A 18 -28.63 -4.74 4.01
C PHE A 18 -27.77 -3.57 3.55
N THR A 19 -28.36 -2.57 2.88
CA THR A 19 -27.62 -1.34 2.49
C THR A 19 -27.27 -0.45 3.69
N PHE A 20 -28.05 -0.50 4.77
CA PHE A 20 -27.71 0.15 6.04
C PHE A 20 -26.50 -0.55 6.68
N PHE A 21 -26.46 -1.88 6.70
CA PHE A 21 -25.31 -2.63 7.23
C PHE A 21 -24.04 -2.40 6.42
N GLU A 22 -24.09 -2.46 5.08
CA GLU A 22 -22.91 -2.25 4.23
C GLU A 22 -22.32 -0.84 4.35
N ARG A 23 -23.16 0.19 4.47
CA ARG A 23 -22.69 1.58 4.61
C ARG A 23 -22.16 1.89 6.01
N GLU A 24 -22.84 1.39 7.04
CA GLU A 24 -22.48 1.71 8.43
C GLU A 24 -21.27 0.89 8.90
N PHE A 25 -21.07 -0.30 8.35
CA PHE A 25 -19.91 -1.17 8.61
C PHE A 25 -18.95 -1.23 7.42
N ASN A 26 -18.90 -0.20 6.56
CA ASN A 26 -17.97 -0.16 5.45
C ASN A 26 -16.51 -0.15 5.96
N TYR A 27 -15.88 -1.33 5.95
CA TYR A 27 -14.53 -1.54 6.46
C TYR A 27 -13.45 -0.76 5.68
N SER A 28 -13.76 -0.23 4.49
CA SER A 28 -12.83 0.65 3.75
C SER A 28 -12.59 1.99 4.44
N GLU A 29 -13.48 2.41 5.35
CA GLU A 29 -13.29 3.56 6.23
C GLU A 29 -12.57 3.18 7.54
N ALA A 30 -11.88 2.03 7.61
CA ALA A 30 -11.15 1.59 8.81
C ALA A 30 -10.09 2.59 9.32
N GLN A 31 -9.52 3.41 8.43
CA GLN A 31 -8.65 4.53 8.81
C GLN A 31 -9.39 5.67 9.54
N SER A 32 -10.73 5.69 9.50
CA SER A 32 -11.59 6.70 10.13
C SER A 32 -12.10 6.34 11.53
N TRP A 33 -11.63 5.24 12.14
CA TRP A 33 -12.01 4.84 13.52
C TRP A 33 -11.62 5.87 14.60
N LYS A 34 -11.02 6.98 14.20
CA LYS A 34 -10.88 8.22 14.97
C LYS A 34 -12.22 8.86 15.33
N ASP A 35 -13.28 8.67 14.55
CA ASP A 35 -14.61 9.23 14.85
C ASP A 35 -15.44 8.27 15.73
N GLN A 36 -15.03 8.18 17.00
CA GLN A 36 -15.69 7.38 18.03
C GLN A 36 -17.19 7.73 18.19
N THR A 37 -17.58 8.95 17.80
CA THR A 37 -18.96 9.43 17.85
C THR A 37 -19.83 8.73 16.81
N ARG A 38 -19.36 8.59 15.57
CA ARG A 38 -20.10 7.89 14.51
C ARG A 38 -20.40 6.45 14.90
N ILE A 39 -19.40 5.72 15.39
CA ILE A 39 -19.54 4.33 15.87
C ILE A 39 -20.56 4.23 17.00
N ASP A 40 -20.53 5.16 17.96
CA ASP A 40 -21.48 5.20 19.06
C ASP A 40 -22.92 5.45 18.59
N GLN A 41 -23.14 6.20 17.50
CA GLN A 41 -24.47 6.39 16.92
C GLN A 41 -24.97 5.15 16.18
N SER A 42 -24.11 4.52 15.38
CA SER A 42 -24.38 3.25 14.68
C SER A 42 -24.79 2.16 15.66
N PHE A 43 -24.07 2.09 16.79
CA PHE A 43 -24.36 1.19 17.91
C PHE A 43 -25.78 1.36 18.43
N ILE A 44 -26.23 2.58 18.73
CA ILE A 44 -27.58 2.80 19.27
C ILE A 44 -28.65 2.39 18.26
N ARG A 45 -28.43 2.67 16.96
CA ARG A 45 -29.40 2.33 15.92
C ARG A 45 -29.51 0.82 15.74
N LEU A 46 -28.40 0.09 15.76
CA LEU A 46 -28.40 -1.37 15.68
C LEU A 46 -29.00 -2.00 16.93
N ALA A 47 -28.64 -1.49 18.11
CA ALA A 47 -29.25 -1.93 19.36
C ALA A 47 -30.77 -1.72 19.31
N PHE A 48 -31.24 -0.54 18.90
CA PHE A 48 -32.67 -0.27 18.71
C PHE A 48 -33.33 -1.28 17.76
N LEU A 49 -32.72 -1.54 16.59
CA LEU A 49 -33.26 -2.47 15.60
C LEU A 49 -33.36 -3.90 16.16
N LEU A 50 -32.32 -4.37 16.86
CA LEU A 50 -32.29 -5.71 17.44
C LEU A 50 -33.34 -5.85 18.55
N HIS A 51 -33.45 -4.84 19.43
CA HIS A 51 -34.52 -4.80 20.43
C HIS A 51 -35.90 -4.73 19.76
N PHE A 52 -36.07 -3.93 18.71
CA PHE A 52 -37.32 -3.82 17.93
C PHE A 52 -37.75 -5.16 17.32
N MET A 53 -36.83 -5.84 16.63
CA MET A 53 -37.07 -7.19 16.10
C MET A 53 -37.44 -8.14 17.24
N MET A 54 -36.76 -8.04 18.38
CA MET A 54 -37.11 -8.84 19.55
C MET A 54 -38.51 -8.52 20.10
N TYR A 55 -38.94 -7.26 20.20
CA TYR A 55 -40.34 -6.95 20.58
C TYR A 55 -41.34 -7.59 19.64
N SER A 56 -41.03 -7.60 18.34
CA SER A 56 -41.90 -8.22 17.35
C SER A 56 -41.94 -9.74 17.47
N THR A 57 -40.85 -10.39 17.91
CA THR A 57 -40.81 -11.83 18.19
C THR A 57 -41.33 -12.19 19.59
N LEU A 58 -41.32 -11.25 20.54
CA LEU A 58 -41.85 -11.40 21.91
C LEU A 58 -43.38 -11.26 22.00
N ALA A 59 -44.08 -11.42 20.88
CA ALA A 59 -45.52 -11.67 20.83
C ALA A 59 -45.88 -13.07 21.41
N ILE A 60 -45.26 -13.48 22.51
CA ILE A 60 -45.70 -14.59 23.35
C ILE A 60 -46.96 -14.09 24.06
N PRO A 61 -48.15 -14.63 23.74
CA PRO A 61 -49.42 -14.10 24.23
C PRO A 61 -49.50 -14.01 25.76
N GLU A 62 -48.80 -14.90 26.48
CA GLU A 62 -48.91 -15.02 27.93
C GLU A 62 -48.12 -13.97 28.72
N VAL A 63 -47.00 -13.45 28.20
CA VAL A 63 -46.26 -12.35 28.85
C VAL A 63 -47.00 -11.02 28.67
N ARG A 64 -47.64 -10.85 27.51
CA ARG A 64 -48.47 -9.67 27.20
C ARG A 64 -49.76 -9.63 28.02
N SER A 65 -50.31 -10.79 28.38
CA SER A 65 -51.57 -10.86 29.16
C SER A 65 -51.37 -10.58 30.65
N SER A 66 -50.13 -10.62 31.17
CA SER A 66 -49.82 -10.13 32.52
C SER A 66 -49.95 -8.61 32.62
N GLN A 67 -50.63 -8.14 33.67
CA GLN A 67 -50.86 -6.71 33.93
C GLN A 67 -49.55 -5.90 34.05
N ARG A 68 -48.45 -6.53 34.52
CA ARG A 68 -47.14 -5.89 34.67
C ARG A 68 -46.23 -6.08 33.46
N GLY A 69 -46.31 -7.23 32.78
CA GLY A 69 -45.50 -7.54 31.60
C GLY A 69 -45.68 -6.53 30.46
N GLY A 70 -46.94 -6.14 30.18
CA GLY A 70 -47.24 -5.11 29.18
C GLY A 70 -46.64 -3.72 29.50
N VAL A 71 -46.58 -3.36 30.79
CA VAL A 71 -45.99 -2.09 31.25
C VAL A 71 -44.47 -2.12 31.06
N TYR A 72 -43.79 -3.20 31.46
CA TYR A 72 -42.34 -3.33 31.26
C TYR A 72 -41.98 -3.27 29.78
N LEU A 73 -42.68 -3.99 28.91
CA LEU A 73 -42.46 -3.95 27.46
C LEU A 73 -42.64 -2.53 26.90
N GLY A 74 -43.68 -1.80 27.34
CA GLY A 74 -43.91 -0.40 26.94
C GLY A 74 -42.80 0.56 27.38
N ILE A 75 -42.27 0.40 28.59
CA ILE A 75 -41.16 1.24 29.10
C ILE A 75 -39.87 0.95 28.32
N ILE A 76 -39.52 -0.34 28.13
CA ILE A 76 -38.30 -0.68 27.37
C ILE A 76 -38.41 -0.13 25.93
N PHE A 77 -39.61 -0.17 25.32
CA PHE A 77 -39.85 0.40 23.98
C PHE A 77 -39.63 1.92 23.98
N LEU A 78 -40.19 2.64 24.96
CA LEU A 78 -40.02 4.08 25.10
C LEU A 78 -38.54 4.47 25.29
N VAL A 79 -37.80 3.74 26.13
CA VAL A 79 -36.37 3.97 26.38
C VAL A 79 -35.55 3.75 25.11
N ASN A 80 -35.88 2.72 24.33
CA ASN A 80 -35.22 2.45 23.04
C ASN A 80 -35.54 3.54 21.99
N VAL A 81 -36.81 3.96 21.86
CA VAL A 81 -37.20 5.05 20.95
C VAL A 81 -36.51 6.36 21.35
N MET A 82 -36.51 6.68 22.65
CA MET A 82 -35.81 7.86 23.16
C MET A 82 -34.30 7.77 22.92
N GLY A 83 -33.70 6.59 23.14
CA GLY A 83 -32.31 6.31 22.81
C GLY A 83 -32.01 6.52 21.33
N LEU A 84 -32.87 6.03 20.44
CA LEU A 84 -32.75 6.22 18.98
C LEU A 84 -32.83 7.69 18.60
N VAL A 85 -33.81 8.43 19.12
CA VAL A 85 -33.98 9.87 18.84
C VAL A 85 -32.75 10.66 19.31
N LEU A 86 -32.27 10.38 20.52
CA LEU A 86 -31.10 11.02 21.09
C LEU A 86 -29.79 10.55 20.44
N SER A 87 -29.76 9.40 19.77
CA SER A 87 -28.59 8.94 18.99
C SER A 87 -28.22 9.90 17.87
N PHE A 88 -29.15 10.73 17.40
CA PHE A 88 -28.85 11.76 16.40
C PHE A 88 -28.18 13.01 16.99
N GLN A 89 -28.05 13.07 18.33
CA GLN A 89 -27.44 14.16 19.09
C GLN A 89 -26.15 13.69 19.79
N GLU A 90 -25.03 14.28 19.45
CA GLU A 90 -23.71 13.86 19.95
C GLU A 90 -23.51 14.16 21.44
N ARG A 91 -24.04 15.29 21.92
CA ARG A 91 -23.77 15.82 23.28
C ARG A 91 -24.18 14.88 24.42
N PHE A 92 -25.25 14.12 24.24
CA PHE A 92 -25.82 13.27 25.29
C PHE A 92 -25.57 11.77 25.07
N LEU A 93 -24.87 11.41 23.99
CA LEU A 93 -24.79 10.04 23.48
C LEU A 93 -24.25 9.05 24.52
N SER A 94 -23.17 9.38 25.22
CA SER A 94 -22.58 8.48 26.22
C SER A 94 -23.51 8.24 27.41
N TRP A 95 -24.14 9.30 27.93
CA TRP A 95 -25.08 9.20 29.05
C TRP A 95 -26.32 8.40 28.68
N VAL A 96 -26.89 8.67 27.50
CA VAL A 96 -28.04 7.94 26.98
C VAL A 96 -27.74 6.46 26.89
N ILE A 97 -26.57 6.06 26.38
CA ILE A 97 -26.19 4.65 26.26
C ILE A 97 -26.05 3.96 27.62
N HIS A 98 -25.35 4.58 28.56
CA HIS A 98 -25.14 3.93 29.87
C HIS A 98 -26.45 3.83 30.65
N ILE A 99 -27.25 4.89 30.67
CA ILE A 99 -28.54 4.91 31.37
C ILE A 99 -29.53 3.95 30.69
N SER A 100 -29.65 3.97 29.36
CA SER A 100 -30.56 3.07 28.66
C SER A 100 -30.20 1.62 28.90
N ASN A 101 -28.92 1.26 28.86
CA ASN A 101 -28.48 -0.12 29.12
C ASN A 101 -28.82 -0.57 30.53
N VAL A 102 -28.58 0.27 31.54
CA VAL A 102 -28.94 -0.07 32.94
C VAL A 102 -30.45 -0.28 33.07
N ILE A 103 -31.25 0.63 32.50
CA ILE A 103 -32.72 0.54 32.54
C ILE A 103 -33.21 -0.72 31.80
N ILE A 104 -32.66 -1.01 30.62
CA ILE A 104 -33.02 -2.17 29.80
C ILE A 104 -32.67 -3.47 30.54
N ILE A 105 -31.45 -3.60 31.08
CA ILE A 105 -31.04 -4.79 31.84
C ILE A 105 -31.96 -4.98 33.05
N PHE A 106 -32.25 -3.92 33.80
CA PHE A 106 -33.14 -3.98 34.95
C PHE A 106 -34.56 -4.42 34.56
N LEU A 107 -35.14 -3.84 33.51
CA LEU A 107 -36.49 -4.17 33.07
C LEU A 107 -36.57 -5.58 32.48
N LEU A 108 -35.55 -6.06 31.77
CA LEU A 108 -35.47 -7.44 31.29
C LEU A 108 -35.39 -8.43 32.46
N MET A 109 -34.67 -8.10 33.53
CA MET A 109 -34.64 -8.90 34.76
C MET A 109 -35.99 -8.92 35.49
N ASN A 110 -36.76 -7.84 35.44
CA ASN A 110 -38.13 -7.83 35.97
C ASN A 110 -39.11 -8.59 35.05
N LEU A 111 -38.95 -8.52 33.73
CA LEU A 111 -39.73 -9.33 32.80
C LEU A 111 -39.47 -10.83 33.05
N PHE A 112 -38.21 -11.17 33.32
CA PHE A 112 -37.79 -12.50 33.73
C PHE A 112 -38.51 -12.97 35.02
N HIS A 113 -38.67 -12.07 36.00
CA HIS A 113 -39.41 -12.34 37.24
C HIS A 113 -40.85 -12.77 37.02
N GLU A 114 -41.57 -12.04 36.17
CA GLU A 114 -42.97 -12.28 35.88
C GLU A 114 -43.14 -13.57 35.07
N SER A 115 -42.25 -13.81 34.10
CA SER A 115 -42.28 -15.04 33.28
C SER A 115 -42.05 -16.30 34.10
N PHE A 116 -41.19 -16.26 35.12
CA PHE A 116 -40.88 -17.42 35.97
C PHE A 116 -42.03 -17.83 36.91
N TYR A 117 -42.93 -16.92 37.28
CA TYR A 117 -44.04 -17.21 38.18
C TYR A 117 -45.23 -17.90 37.51
N HIS A 118 -45.46 -17.63 36.23
CA HIS A 118 -46.63 -18.17 35.53
C HIS A 118 -46.41 -19.59 34.99
N PHE A 119 -45.17 -20.06 34.88
CA PHE A 119 -44.83 -21.29 34.16
C PHE A 119 -43.84 -22.15 34.96
N ARG A 120 -44.32 -23.28 35.50
CA ARG A 120 -43.52 -24.25 36.30
C ARG A 120 -42.96 -25.41 35.44
N ASP A 121 -43.02 -25.30 34.13
CA ASP A 121 -42.74 -26.34 33.14
C ASP A 121 -41.42 -26.09 32.37
N LEU A 122 -40.95 -27.10 31.62
CA LEU A 122 -39.64 -27.08 30.95
C LEU A 122 -39.49 -25.93 29.92
N GLU A 123 -40.59 -25.46 29.32
CA GLU A 123 -40.61 -24.36 28.35
C GLU A 123 -40.25 -23.01 29.01
N SER A 124 -40.59 -22.82 30.29
CA SER A 124 -40.25 -21.60 31.04
C SER A 124 -38.74 -21.46 31.27
N LEU A 125 -38.03 -22.59 31.35
CA LEU A 125 -36.58 -22.64 31.49
C LEU A 125 -35.86 -22.34 30.16
N GLN A 126 -36.50 -22.64 29.02
CA GLN A 126 -36.00 -22.24 27.71
C GLN A 126 -36.19 -20.73 27.48
N ILE A 127 -37.33 -20.18 27.89
CA ILE A 127 -37.60 -18.74 27.86
C ILE A 127 -36.58 -17.99 28.73
N TYR A 128 -36.31 -18.48 29.94
CA TYR A 128 -35.24 -18.00 30.83
C TYR A 128 -33.89 -17.90 30.10
N ASN A 129 -33.46 -18.98 29.44
CA ASN A 129 -32.17 -19.03 28.75
C ASN A 129 -32.09 -18.09 27.54
N ASN A 130 -33.18 -17.95 26.78
CA ASN A 130 -33.24 -17.04 25.63
C ASN A 130 -33.11 -15.57 26.05
N TYR A 131 -33.74 -15.16 27.16
CA TYR A 131 -33.63 -13.80 27.68
C TYR A 131 -32.26 -13.52 28.31
N PHE A 132 -31.65 -14.52 28.95
CA PHE A 132 -30.27 -14.42 29.43
C PHE A 132 -29.27 -14.15 28.29
N LEU A 133 -29.42 -14.85 27.16
CA LEU A 133 -28.57 -14.66 25.98
C LEU A 133 -28.66 -13.23 25.43
N LEU A 134 -29.83 -12.59 25.50
CA LEU A 134 -30.01 -11.20 25.08
C LEU A 134 -29.13 -10.22 25.87
N ILE A 135 -29.05 -10.38 27.18
CA ILE A 135 -28.24 -9.48 28.02
C ILE A 135 -26.75 -9.71 27.77
N SER A 136 -26.36 -10.96 27.49
CA SER A 136 -25.01 -11.31 27.05
C SER A 136 -24.64 -10.65 25.72
N PHE A 137 -25.60 -10.54 24.78
CA PHE A 137 -25.41 -9.75 23.56
C PHE A 137 -25.09 -8.29 23.88
N ILE A 138 -25.79 -7.63 24.80
CA ILE A 138 -25.51 -6.22 25.16
C ILE A 138 -24.06 -6.03 25.61
N VAL A 139 -23.50 -6.99 26.37
CA VAL A 139 -22.08 -6.98 26.81
C VAL A 139 -21.13 -7.15 25.62
N ILE A 140 -21.39 -8.13 24.75
CA ILE A 140 -20.60 -8.36 23.53
C ILE A 140 -20.70 -7.15 22.59
N PHE A 141 -21.86 -6.50 22.49
CA PHE A 141 -22.06 -5.34 21.63
C PHE A 141 -21.24 -4.12 22.08
N GLN A 142 -20.90 -3.99 23.38
CA GLN A 142 -19.97 -2.95 23.86
C GLN A 142 -18.54 -3.14 23.33
N MET A 143 -18.17 -4.36 22.92
CA MET A 143 -16.86 -4.67 22.29
C MET A 143 -16.67 -3.85 21.01
N PHE A 144 -17.71 -3.73 20.19
CA PHE A 144 -17.66 -2.98 18.92
C PHE A 144 -17.40 -1.47 19.14
N ARG A 145 -17.67 -0.94 20.34
CA ARG A 145 -17.35 0.46 20.70
C ARG A 145 -15.92 0.65 21.17
N LEU A 146 -15.15 -0.43 21.29
CA LEU A 146 -13.77 -0.42 21.80
C LEU A 146 -13.62 0.23 23.20
N LYS A 147 -14.64 0.14 24.05
CA LYS A 147 -14.62 0.68 25.42
C LYS A 147 -14.51 -0.44 26.45
N LYS A 148 -13.27 -0.78 26.83
CA LYS A 148 -12.98 -1.84 27.82
C LYS A 148 -13.76 -1.66 29.14
N GLY A 149 -13.86 -0.42 29.63
CA GLY A 149 -14.58 -0.11 30.86
C GLY A 149 -16.09 -0.32 30.74
N SER A 150 -16.68 -0.10 29.56
CA SER A 150 -18.10 -0.31 29.33
C SER A 150 -18.46 -1.79 29.34
N CYS A 151 -17.69 -2.65 28.66
CA CYS A 151 -17.92 -4.11 28.68
C CYS A 151 -17.85 -4.67 30.11
N PHE A 152 -16.85 -4.23 30.87
CA PHE A 152 -16.65 -4.64 32.25
C PHE A 152 -17.81 -4.19 33.14
N LEU A 153 -18.21 -2.91 33.04
CA LEU A 153 -19.29 -2.34 33.83
C LEU A 153 -20.64 -3.00 33.53
N THR A 154 -21.01 -3.16 32.25
CA THR A 154 -22.30 -3.74 31.87
C THR A 154 -22.42 -5.20 32.28
N GLY A 155 -21.36 -5.98 32.12
CA GLY A 155 -21.36 -7.38 32.55
C GLY A 155 -21.40 -7.52 34.08
N THR A 156 -20.67 -6.68 34.82
CA THR A 156 -20.71 -6.69 36.29
C THR A 156 -22.09 -6.34 36.83
N VAL A 157 -22.72 -5.29 36.29
CA VAL A 157 -24.09 -4.90 36.66
C VAL A 157 -25.08 -6.03 36.36
N SER A 158 -24.92 -6.72 35.23
CA SER A 158 -25.76 -7.86 34.86
C SER A 158 -25.66 -9.01 35.87
N ILE A 159 -24.43 -9.38 36.26
CA ILE A 159 -24.19 -10.43 37.26
C ILE A 159 -24.78 -10.04 38.62
N CYS A 160 -24.54 -8.82 39.10
CA CYS A 160 -25.06 -8.36 40.39
C CYS A 160 -26.60 -8.38 40.44
N LEU A 161 -27.25 -7.90 39.38
CA LEU A 161 -28.72 -7.92 39.28
C LEU A 161 -29.25 -9.35 39.22
N HIS A 162 -28.58 -10.24 38.48
CA HIS A 162 -28.97 -11.64 38.37
C HIS A 162 -28.86 -12.39 39.71
N ILE A 163 -27.75 -12.25 40.43
CA ILE A 163 -27.56 -12.84 41.77
C ILE A 163 -28.60 -12.31 42.76
N PHE A 164 -28.83 -11.00 42.77
CA PHE A 164 -29.85 -10.38 43.62
C PHE A 164 -31.24 -10.97 43.35
N PHE A 165 -31.57 -11.14 42.07
CA PHE A 165 -32.82 -11.71 41.62
C PHE A 165 -33.01 -13.16 42.09
N VAL A 166 -32.01 -14.01 41.82
CA VAL A 166 -31.99 -15.41 42.25
C VAL A 166 -32.09 -15.52 43.77
N SER A 167 -31.43 -14.63 44.52
CA SER A 167 -31.43 -14.63 45.98
C SER A 167 -32.80 -14.30 46.59
N ILE A 168 -33.49 -13.28 46.05
CA ILE A 168 -34.87 -12.97 46.45
C ILE A 168 -35.78 -14.18 46.22
N LYS A 169 -35.65 -14.83 45.06
CA LYS A 169 -36.47 -16.00 44.72
C LYS A 169 -36.23 -17.19 45.63
N ARG A 170 -34.97 -17.45 45.96
CA ARG A 170 -34.61 -18.49 46.92
C ARG A 170 -35.30 -18.26 48.26
N MET A 171 -35.31 -17.01 48.75
CA MET A 171 -35.94 -16.64 50.02
C MET A 171 -37.47 -16.76 49.98
N GLU A 172 -38.12 -16.34 48.89
CA GLU A 172 -39.59 -16.41 48.75
C GLU A 172 -40.13 -17.84 48.62
N LEU A 173 -39.39 -18.74 47.96
CA LEU A 173 -39.83 -20.13 47.72
C LEU A 173 -39.44 -21.10 48.84
N GLY A 174 -38.58 -20.69 49.78
CA GLY A 174 -38.14 -21.55 50.90
C GLY A 174 -37.39 -22.82 50.45
N LEU A 175 -36.77 -22.78 49.27
CA LEU A 175 -36.05 -23.92 48.68
C LEU A 175 -34.57 -23.87 49.10
N ASP A 176 -34.15 -24.82 49.94
CA ASP A 176 -32.74 -24.97 50.32
C ASP A 176 -31.89 -25.53 49.16
N ASP A 177 -32.46 -26.42 48.35
CA ASP A 177 -31.84 -27.00 47.15
C ASP A 177 -32.26 -26.24 45.88
N PHE A 178 -31.60 -25.10 45.63
CA PHE A 178 -31.84 -24.31 44.42
C PHE A 178 -31.15 -24.94 43.19
N PRO A 179 -31.81 -25.05 42.02
CA PRO A 179 -31.24 -25.72 40.84
C PRO A 179 -29.93 -25.06 40.35
N ARG A 180 -28.85 -25.85 40.19
CA ARG A 180 -27.55 -25.36 39.67
C ARG A 180 -27.64 -24.73 38.27
N ILE A 181 -28.65 -25.11 37.48
CA ILE A 181 -28.86 -24.61 36.12
C ILE A 181 -29.14 -23.09 36.08
N LEU A 182 -29.63 -22.51 37.18
CA LEU A 182 -29.90 -21.08 37.30
C LEU A 182 -28.62 -20.25 37.52
N PHE A 183 -27.46 -20.88 37.73
CA PHE A 183 -26.16 -20.20 37.81
C PHE A 183 -25.36 -20.24 36.50
N VAL A 184 -25.82 -20.99 35.49
CA VAL A 184 -25.20 -21.03 34.15
C VAL A 184 -25.10 -19.62 33.52
N PRO A 185 -26.11 -18.74 33.65
CA PRO A 185 -26.02 -17.33 33.29
C PRO A 185 -24.77 -16.59 33.75
N ASP A 186 -24.43 -16.71 35.03
CA ASP A 186 -23.35 -15.92 35.61
C ASP A 186 -21.99 -16.30 34.99
N VAL A 187 -21.80 -17.59 34.71
CA VAL A 187 -20.61 -18.10 34.01
C VAL A 187 -20.51 -17.50 32.61
N VAL A 188 -21.61 -17.46 31.86
CA VAL A 188 -21.62 -16.92 30.51
C VAL A 188 -21.41 -15.39 30.51
N TYR A 189 -21.98 -14.65 31.47
CA TYR A 189 -21.67 -13.22 31.62
C TYR A 189 -20.19 -12.97 31.88
N VAL A 190 -19.54 -13.76 32.74
CA VAL A 190 -18.10 -13.67 32.98
C VAL A 190 -17.31 -13.93 31.71
N LEU A 191 -17.67 -14.97 30.94
CA LEU A 191 -17.04 -15.25 29.64
C LEU A 191 -17.20 -14.09 28.66
N CYS A 192 -18.40 -13.50 28.55
CA CYS A 192 -18.64 -12.34 27.69
C CYS A 192 -17.82 -11.12 28.09
N ILE A 193 -17.61 -10.87 29.39
CA ILE A 193 -16.74 -9.79 29.88
C ILE A 193 -15.29 -10.06 29.46
N VAL A 194 -14.78 -11.28 29.70
CA VAL A 194 -13.39 -11.64 29.38
C VAL A 194 -13.14 -11.57 27.88
N ILE A 195 -14.02 -12.17 27.07
CA ILE A 195 -13.92 -12.14 25.60
C ILE A 195 -14.04 -10.70 25.10
N GLY A 196 -15.06 -9.97 25.53
CA GLY A 196 -15.29 -8.60 25.08
C GLY A 196 -14.14 -7.66 25.43
N THR A 197 -13.62 -7.72 26.66
CA THR A 197 -12.49 -6.87 27.09
C THR A 197 -11.19 -7.23 26.37
N SER A 198 -10.89 -8.52 26.23
CA SER A 198 -9.70 -9.01 25.52
C SER A 198 -9.71 -8.59 24.05
N SER A 199 -10.83 -8.79 23.35
CA SER A 199 -11.00 -8.37 21.97
C SER A 199 -10.81 -6.86 21.78
N VAL A 200 -11.34 -6.03 22.69
CA VAL A 200 -11.11 -4.57 22.63
C VAL A 200 -9.63 -4.22 22.75
N ILE A 201 -8.89 -4.89 23.64
CA ILE A 201 -7.45 -4.64 23.83
C ILE A 201 -6.69 -5.05 22.56
N ILE A 202 -6.99 -6.23 22.01
CA ILE A 202 -6.34 -6.76 20.81
C ILE A 202 -6.59 -5.83 19.62
N VAL A 203 -7.84 -5.46 19.35
CA VAL A 203 -8.19 -4.59 18.21
C VAL A 203 -7.54 -3.22 18.35
N LYS A 204 -7.53 -2.61 19.56
CA LYS A 204 -6.82 -1.35 19.78
C LYS A 204 -5.32 -1.46 19.54
N ARG A 205 -4.70 -2.56 19.94
CA ARG A 205 -3.27 -2.79 19.72
C ARG A 205 -2.97 -2.96 18.23
N LEU A 206 -3.79 -3.71 17.50
CA LEU A 206 -3.67 -3.89 16.05
C LEU A 206 -3.78 -2.54 15.30
N ILE A 207 -4.75 -1.70 15.68
CA ILE A 207 -4.91 -0.36 15.08
C ILE A 207 -3.68 0.52 15.35
N SER A 208 -3.13 0.50 16.57
CA SER A 208 -1.91 1.26 16.90
C SER A 208 -0.73 0.82 16.04
N ILE A 209 -0.47 -0.49 15.95
CA ILE A 209 0.62 -1.06 15.16
C ILE A 209 0.45 -0.72 13.68
N SER A 210 -0.77 -0.86 13.14
CA SER A 210 -1.06 -0.49 11.75
C SER A 210 -0.82 1.00 11.49
N SER A 211 -1.19 1.87 12.42
CA SER A 211 -0.94 3.31 12.29
C SER A 211 0.54 3.66 12.41
N GLU A 212 1.31 2.98 13.25
CA GLU A 212 2.75 3.15 13.39
C GLU A 212 3.46 2.73 12.08
N LEU A 213 3.11 1.56 11.55
CA LEU A 213 3.61 1.06 10.26
C LEU A 213 3.27 2.00 9.10
N ASP A 214 2.05 2.54 9.04
CA ASP A 214 1.64 3.50 8.01
C ASP A 214 2.48 4.80 8.06
N LEU A 215 2.84 5.27 9.26
CA LEU A 215 3.68 6.45 9.44
C LEU A 215 5.12 6.18 9.02
N GLU A 216 5.68 5.05 9.43
CA GLU A 216 7.04 4.64 9.07
C GLU A 216 7.16 4.40 7.56
N TYR A 217 6.18 3.73 6.94
CA TYR A 217 6.11 3.56 5.51
C TYR A 217 6.09 4.91 4.76
N LYS A 218 5.27 5.86 5.21
CA LYS A 218 5.24 7.21 4.62
C LYS A 218 6.56 7.95 4.77
N PHE A 219 7.23 7.80 5.90
CA PHE A 219 8.55 8.39 6.12
C PHE A 219 9.58 7.83 5.14
N ILE A 220 9.65 6.51 4.99
CA ILE A 220 10.56 5.85 4.02
C ILE A 220 10.24 6.28 2.58
N GLN A 221 8.97 6.37 2.21
CA GLN A 221 8.56 6.85 0.88
C GLN A 221 9.02 8.30 0.63
N GLN A 222 8.92 9.16 1.65
CA GLN A 222 9.38 10.53 1.54
C GLN A 222 10.91 10.61 1.36
N ASP A 223 11.68 9.83 2.13
CA ASP A 223 13.13 9.76 1.99
C ASP A 223 13.55 9.21 0.61
N LEU A 224 12.82 8.23 0.07
CA LEU A 224 13.02 7.73 -1.30
C LEU A 224 12.78 8.80 -2.36
N ILE A 225 11.75 9.63 -2.20
CA ILE A 225 11.49 10.76 -3.12
C ILE A 225 12.64 11.78 -3.06
N VAL A 226 13.15 12.09 -1.87
CA VAL A 226 14.28 13.01 -1.70
C VAL A 226 15.54 12.45 -2.35
N ALA A 227 15.86 11.17 -2.10
CA ALA A 227 17.01 10.53 -2.70
C ALA A 227 16.89 10.41 -4.23
N LYS A 228 15.67 10.19 -4.76
CA LYS A 228 15.38 10.29 -6.21
C LYS A 228 15.74 11.66 -6.76
N GLN A 229 15.29 12.73 -6.11
CA GLN A 229 15.59 14.11 -6.56
C GLN A 229 17.09 14.39 -6.58
N VAL A 230 17.83 13.91 -5.57
CA VAL A 230 19.29 14.01 -5.55
C VAL A 230 19.91 13.28 -6.74
N GLN A 231 19.46 12.06 -7.02
CA GLN A 231 19.95 11.30 -8.18
C GLN A 231 19.59 11.97 -9.50
N GLU A 232 18.37 12.50 -9.65
CA GLU A 232 17.93 13.23 -10.85
C GLU A 232 18.81 14.45 -11.11
N ASN A 233 19.24 15.18 -10.07
CA ASN A 233 20.18 16.29 -10.20
C ASN A 233 21.60 15.85 -10.60
N LEU A 234 21.93 14.56 -10.47
CA LEU A 234 23.17 14.02 -10.98
C LEU A 234 23.09 13.72 -12.48
N PHE A 235 21.91 13.59 -13.09
CA PHE A 235 21.85 13.44 -14.54
C PHE A 235 22.28 14.74 -15.23
N PRO A 236 22.99 14.65 -16.37
CA PRO A 236 23.29 15.83 -17.16
C PRO A 236 21.96 16.48 -17.58
N GLY A 237 21.83 17.78 -17.31
CA GLY A 237 20.71 18.56 -17.85
C GLY A 237 20.82 18.71 -19.38
N LYS A 238 20.07 19.65 -19.97
CA LYS A 238 20.26 20.00 -21.38
C LYS A 238 21.62 20.69 -21.58
N LEU A 239 22.63 19.88 -21.90
CA LEU A 239 23.96 20.34 -22.27
C LEU A 239 24.01 20.59 -23.78
N SER A 240 24.60 21.70 -24.20
CA SER A 240 25.00 21.90 -25.60
C SER A 240 26.44 21.45 -25.74
N ILE A 241 26.70 20.48 -26.62
CA ILE A 241 28.02 19.92 -26.87
C ILE A 241 28.35 20.20 -28.33
N LYS A 242 29.46 20.91 -28.57
CA LYS A 242 29.87 21.27 -29.92
C LYS A 242 30.20 20.01 -30.74
N GLY A 243 29.67 19.90 -31.95
CA GLY A 243 30.00 18.79 -32.85
C GLY A 243 29.15 17.53 -32.68
N ILE A 244 28.23 17.49 -31.69
CA ILE A 244 27.19 16.46 -31.61
C ILE A 244 25.80 17.06 -31.33
N ARG A 245 24.78 16.37 -31.85
CA ARG A 245 23.40 16.42 -31.35
C ARG A 245 23.13 15.13 -30.58
N TYR A 246 22.29 15.18 -29.56
CA TYR A 246 21.89 13.98 -28.84
C TYR A 246 20.45 14.04 -28.36
N GLU A 247 19.85 12.87 -28.19
CA GLU A 247 18.53 12.66 -27.63
C GLU A 247 18.58 11.52 -26.63
N VAL A 248 17.85 11.68 -25.52
CA VAL A 248 17.83 10.71 -24.42
C VAL A 248 16.39 10.28 -24.14
N MET A 249 16.23 9.00 -23.85
CA MET A 249 15.02 8.43 -23.28
C MET A 249 15.41 7.67 -22.02
N ARG A 250 14.66 7.89 -20.94
CA ARG A 250 14.84 7.18 -19.68
C ARG A 250 13.47 6.89 -19.07
N ILE A 251 13.23 5.64 -18.75
CA ILE A 251 12.12 5.18 -17.93
C ILE A 251 12.73 4.43 -16.74
N ALA A 252 12.57 4.99 -15.54
CA ALA A 252 12.97 4.33 -14.31
C ALA A 252 11.70 3.90 -13.56
N PRO A 253 11.30 2.61 -13.62
CA PRO A 253 10.12 2.11 -12.93
C PRO A 253 10.28 2.21 -11.40
N ASN A 254 11.52 2.11 -10.90
CA ASN A 254 11.84 2.29 -9.50
C ASN A 254 12.01 3.77 -9.13
N HIS A 255 11.79 4.12 -7.85
CA HIS A 255 12.04 5.48 -7.37
C HIS A 255 13.49 5.90 -7.62
N ILE A 256 14.43 4.96 -7.56
CA ILE A 256 15.87 5.17 -7.63
C ILE A 256 16.48 3.97 -8.37
N GLY A 257 17.44 4.24 -9.26
CA GLY A 257 17.93 3.27 -10.25
C GLY A 257 19.45 3.06 -10.31
N GLY A 258 19.90 1.95 -10.89
CA GLY A 258 21.32 1.66 -11.13
C GLY A 258 21.85 2.32 -12.41
N ASP A 259 20.97 2.53 -13.38
CA ASP A 259 21.28 3.09 -14.70
C ASP A 259 21.67 4.56 -14.63
N PHE A 260 22.78 4.89 -15.29
CA PHE A 260 23.25 6.26 -15.37
C PHE A 260 24.07 6.54 -16.64
N PHE A 261 23.95 7.77 -17.17
CA PHE A 261 24.76 8.25 -18.28
C PHE A 261 25.32 9.65 -18.01
N ASP A 262 26.49 9.95 -18.57
CA ASP A 262 27.11 11.28 -18.48
C ASP A 262 27.80 11.70 -19.76
N PHE A 263 27.98 13.02 -19.88
CA PHE A 263 28.83 13.64 -20.89
C PHE A 263 30.02 14.32 -20.23
N VAL A 264 31.23 13.86 -20.55
CA VAL A 264 32.48 14.42 -20.05
C VAL A 264 33.08 15.35 -21.12
N GLN A 265 32.92 16.66 -20.94
CA GLN A 265 33.51 17.65 -21.84
C GLN A 265 35.02 17.80 -21.56
N LEU A 266 35.84 17.55 -22.56
CA LEU A 266 37.29 17.53 -22.44
C LEU A 266 37.90 18.71 -23.18
N ARG A 267 39.24 18.84 -23.10
CA ARG A 267 39.97 19.91 -23.78
C ARG A 267 39.70 19.85 -25.29
N GLU A 268 39.77 21.02 -25.93
CA GLU A 268 39.70 21.18 -27.39
C GLU A 268 38.36 20.74 -28.03
N GLY A 269 37.30 20.59 -27.22
CA GLY A 269 35.96 20.24 -27.70
C GLY A 269 35.71 18.73 -27.77
N ASN A 270 36.69 17.90 -27.43
CA ASN A 270 36.53 16.45 -27.37
C ASN A 270 35.52 16.06 -26.28
N THR A 271 34.79 14.97 -26.51
CA THR A 271 33.67 14.58 -25.65
C THR A 271 33.74 13.10 -25.31
N GLY A 272 33.69 12.80 -24.01
CA GLY A 272 33.43 11.46 -23.49
C GLY A 272 31.94 11.26 -23.25
N ILE A 273 31.44 10.08 -23.58
CA ILE A 273 30.07 9.64 -23.38
C ILE A 273 30.14 8.35 -22.59
N PHE A 274 29.50 8.32 -21.44
CA PHE A 274 29.49 7.16 -20.56
C PHE A 274 28.05 6.70 -20.34
N LEU A 275 27.84 5.39 -20.38
CA LEU A 275 26.61 4.75 -19.96
C LEU A 275 26.97 3.54 -19.10
N THR A 276 26.27 3.35 -18.00
CA THR A 276 26.47 2.21 -17.11
C THR A 276 25.12 1.75 -16.56
N ASP A 277 25.06 0.46 -16.30
CA ASP A 277 24.08 -0.16 -15.42
C ASP A 277 24.84 -0.82 -14.25
N VAL A 278 24.42 -0.49 -13.03
CA VAL A 278 24.99 -1.04 -11.81
C VAL A 278 24.06 -2.12 -11.27
N ALA A 279 24.56 -3.35 -11.24
CA ALA A 279 23.82 -4.52 -10.82
C ALA A 279 23.20 -4.34 -9.41
N GLY A 280 21.93 -4.71 -9.32
CA GLY A 280 21.11 -4.61 -8.11
C GLY A 280 20.13 -3.44 -8.17
N HIS A 281 19.12 -3.46 -7.29
CA HIS A 281 18.03 -2.48 -7.31
C HIS A 281 17.98 -1.63 -6.03
N GLY A 282 17.43 -0.42 -6.17
CA GLY A 282 17.12 0.47 -5.05
C GLY A 282 18.25 1.42 -4.66
N ILE A 283 18.23 1.87 -3.39
CA ILE A 283 19.08 2.98 -2.92
C ILE A 283 20.57 2.66 -3.04
N ALA A 284 20.96 1.41 -2.72
CA ALA A 284 22.36 1.06 -2.62
C ALA A 284 23.06 1.02 -3.99
N SER A 285 22.44 0.43 -5.03
CA SER A 285 22.98 0.44 -6.39
C SER A 285 23.07 1.87 -6.96
N ALA A 286 22.07 2.71 -6.69
CA ALA A 286 22.12 4.12 -7.08
C ALA A 286 23.22 4.95 -6.42
N LEU A 287 23.56 4.67 -5.16
CA LEU A 287 24.70 5.30 -4.49
C LEU A 287 26.02 4.90 -5.17
N VAL A 288 26.16 3.61 -5.54
CA VAL A 288 27.32 3.14 -6.30
C VAL A 288 27.38 3.78 -7.69
N ALA A 289 26.25 3.85 -8.42
CA ALA A 289 26.15 4.54 -9.69
C ALA A 289 26.57 6.02 -9.58
N SER A 290 26.16 6.70 -8.50
CA SER A 290 26.55 8.08 -8.20
C SER A 290 28.06 8.22 -7.96
N MET A 291 28.70 7.22 -7.36
CA MET A 291 30.15 7.21 -7.17
C MET A 291 30.89 6.94 -8.48
N VAL A 292 30.43 5.98 -9.30
CA VAL A 292 30.96 5.70 -10.63
C VAL A 292 30.88 6.96 -11.50
N LYS A 293 29.76 7.69 -11.46
CA LYS A 293 29.65 9.01 -12.10
C LYS A 293 30.77 9.96 -11.69
N ILE A 294 31.04 10.09 -10.39
CA ILE A 294 32.09 11.00 -9.90
C ILE A 294 33.46 10.57 -10.43
N MET A 295 33.74 9.27 -10.51
CA MET A 295 34.97 8.77 -11.12
C MET A 295 35.05 9.14 -12.61
N VAL A 296 33.96 8.93 -13.36
CA VAL A 296 33.90 9.23 -14.80
C VAL A 296 34.00 10.72 -15.10
N SER A 297 33.44 11.58 -14.25
CA SER A 297 33.53 13.04 -14.45
C SER A 297 34.92 13.63 -14.13
N THR A 298 35.77 12.91 -13.38
CA THR A 298 37.06 13.44 -12.89
C THR A 298 38.28 12.75 -13.50
N MET A 299 38.23 11.43 -13.68
CA MET A 299 39.37 10.61 -14.09
C MET A 299 39.80 10.75 -15.55
N PRO A 300 38.93 11.03 -16.53
CA PRO A 300 39.35 11.20 -17.93
C PRO A 300 40.42 12.28 -18.13
N TYR A 301 40.41 13.36 -17.33
CA TYR A 301 41.45 14.39 -17.36
C TYR A 301 42.83 13.87 -16.91
N ILE A 302 42.87 12.85 -16.05
CA ILE A 302 44.08 12.23 -15.51
C ILE A 302 44.56 11.11 -16.43
N LEU A 303 43.63 10.26 -16.88
CA LEU A 303 43.92 9.06 -17.68
C LEU A 303 44.13 9.33 -19.18
N LYS A 304 44.13 10.61 -19.58
CA LYS A 304 44.24 11.06 -20.97
C LYS A 304 43.22 10.38 -21.89
N VAL A 305 42.02 10.17 -21.35
CA VAL A 305 40.85 9.74 -22.12
C VAL A 305 40.96 8.40 -22.85
N HIS A 306 41.81 7.47 -22.38
CA HIS A 306 41.81 6.11 -22.90
C HIS A 306 40.62 5.31 -22.33
N PRO A 307 39.62 4.92 -23.15
CA PRO A 307 38.42 4.22 -22.66
C PRO A 307 38.73 2.97 -21.86
N SER A 308 39.61 2.11 -22.38
CA SER A 308 40.05 0.87 -21.71
C SER A 308 40.68 1.13 -20.34
N ARG A 309 41.51 2.18 -20.20
CA ARG A 309 42.12 2.54 -18.90
C ARG A 309 41.11 3.09 -17.90
N LEU A 310 40.09 3.81 -18.37
CA LEU A 310 39.01 4.27 -17.51
C LEU A 310 38.23 3.08 -16.96
N MET A 311 37.93 2.09 -17.81
CA MET A 311 37.28 0.85 -17.37
C MET A 311 38.13 0.09 -16.35
N ASP A 312 39.43 -0.07 -16.59
CA ASP A 312 40.35 -0.71 -15.63
C ASP A 312 40.34 0.00 -14.26
N TYR A 313 40.26 1.33 -14.25
CA TYR A 313 40.22 2.12 -13.03
C TYR A 313 38.89 1.92 -12.28
N ILE A 314 37.77 1.90 -13.00
CA ILE A 314 36.44 1.68 -12.39
C ILE A 314 36.36 0.24 -11.86
N ASP A 315 36.82 -0.76 -12.62
CA ASP A 315 36.89 -2.16 -12.18
C ASP A 315 37.71 -2.30 -10.89
N ASP A 316 38.92 -1.74 -10.84
CA ASP A 316 39.77 -1.77 -9.64
C ASP A 316 39.07 -1.09 -8.44
N SER A 317 38.33 0.00 -8.68
CA SER A 317 37.64 0.75 -7.63
C SER A 317 36.45 -0.03 -7.09
N LEU A 318 35.61 -0.60 -7.96
CA LEU A 318 34.50 -1.46 -7.60
C LEU A 318 35.00 -2.71 -6.86
N HIS A 319 36.01 -3.39 -7.41
CA HIS A 319 36.57 -4.60 -6.83
C HIS A 319 37.18 -4.37 -5.43
N LYS A 320 37.85 -3.22 -5.20
CA LYS A 320 38.51 -2.94 -3.91
C LYS A 320 37.58 -2.33 -2.87
N GLN A 321 36.65 -1.47 -3.28
CA GLN A 321 35.85 -0.65 -2.37
C GLN A 321 34.39 -1.11 -2.28
N PHE A 322 33.87 -1.78 -3.32
CA PHE A 322 32.46 -2.16 -3.47
C PHE A 322 32.32 -3.64 -3.88
N GLN A 323 32.98 -4.55 -3.17
CA GLN A 323 33.12 -5.98 -3.51
C GLN A 323 31.82 -6.75 -3.82
N SER A 324 30.65 -6.22 -3.42
CA SER A 324 29.33 -6.83 -3.66
C SER A 324 28.57 -6.19 -4.83
N TYR A 325 29.15 -5.20 -5.50
CA TYR A 325 28.55 -4.47 -6.61
C TYR A 325 29.36 -4.67 -7.87
N HIS A 326 28.64 -4.85 -8.96
CA HIS A 326 29.18 -5.04 -10.29
C HIS A 326 28.47 -4.07 -11.22
N ALA A 327 29.11 -3.71 -12.33
CA ALA A 327 28.51 -2.80 -13.28
C ALA A 327 28.87 -3.21 -14.70
N SER A 328 27.89 -3.17 -15.59
CA SER A 328 28.13 -3.12 -17.01
C SER A 328 28.34 -1.65 -17.41
N ALA A 329 29.29 -1.36 -18.29
CA ALA A 329 29.51 0.01 -18.73
C ALA A 329 30.08 0.12 -20.13
N ILE A 330 29.79 1.23 -20.79
CA ILE A 330 30.39 1.61 -22.06
C ILE A 330 30.87 3.06 -21.98
N TYR A 331 32.08 3.31 -22.48
CA TYR A 331 32.65 4.63 -22.59
C TYR A 331 33.12 4.89 -24.02
N MET A 332 32.51 5.88 -24.66
CA MET A 332 32.84 6.34 -26.00
C MET A 332 33.50 7.71 -25.94
N PHE A 333 34.59 7.87 -26.65
CA PHE A 333 35.37 9.10 -26.76
C PHE A 333 35.37 9.58 -28.19
N LEU A 334 34.92 10.83 -28.38
CA LEU A 334 34.88 11.53 -29.66
C LEU A 334 36.04 12.53 -29.70
N ASP A 335 37.01 12.26 -30.57
CA ASP A 335 38.11 13.17 -30.85
C ASP A 335 37.84 13.94 -32.15
N PHE A 336 37.46 15.21 -32.02
CA PHE A 336 37.13 16.07 -33.16
C PHE A 336 38.37 16.61 -33.89
N ILE A 337 39.55 16.52 -33.27
CA ILE A 337 40.80 16.96 -33.90
C ILE A 337 41.32 15.86 -34.81
N SER A 338 41.45 14.65 -34.27
CA SER A 338 41.91 13.49 -35.05
C SER A 338 40.81 12.90 -35.94
N ARG A 339 39.54 13.30 -35.72
CA ARG A 339 38.34 12.73 -36.35
C ARG A 339 38.28 11.22 -36.15
N GLU A 340 38.48 10.78 -34.91
CA GLU A 340 38.44 9.37 -34.51
C GLU A 340 37.42 9.19 -33.38
N VAL A 341 36.63 8.12 -33.48
CA VAL A 341 35.85 7.59 -32.35
C VAL A 341 36.64 6.45 -31.75
N THR A 342 36.77 6.48 -30.43
CA THR A 342 37.32 5.37 -29.66
C THR A 342 36.32 4.96 -28.60
N PHE A 343 36.01 3.69 -28.45
CA PHE A 343 35.20 3.23 -27.32
C PHE A 343 35.72 1.93 -26.70
N SER A 344 35.27 1.67 -25.48
CA SER A 344 35.45 0.40 -24.79
C SER A 344 34.15 0.01 -24.10
N ASN A 345 33.82 -1.27 -24.18
CA ASN A 345 32.62 -1.86 -23.57
C ASN A 345 33.05 -2.91 -22.54
N ALA A 346 32.59 -2.75 -21.31
CA ALA A 346 32.86 -3.61 -20.16
C ALA A 346 31.60 -4.43 -19.79
N GLY A 347 31.17 -5.31 -20.70
CA GLY A 347 30.04 -6.23 -20.48
C GLY A 347 28.66 -5.59 -20.56
N HIS A 348 28.55 -4.41 -21.19
CA HIS A 348 27.30 -3.72 -21.50
C HIS A 348 26.77 -4.14 -22.88
N PRO A 349 25.49 -3.91 -23.23
CA PRO A 349 25.02 -4.11 -24.60
C PRO A 349 25.91 -3.41 -25.63
N TYR A 350 26.06 -4.02 -26.81
CA TYR A 350 26.96 -3.48 -27.84
C TYR A 350 26.51 -2.11 -28.34
N LEU A 351 27.50 -1.29 -28.72
CA LEU A 351 27.26 -0.03 -29.39
C LEU A 351 26.59 -0.31 -30.73
N ILE A 352 25.46 0.33 -31.02
CA ILE A 352 24.85 0.27 -32.35
C ILE A 352 25.31 1.50 -33.14
N HIS A 353 25.87 1.28 -34.32
CA HIS A 353 26.37 2.31 -35.22
C HIS A 353 25.60 2.29 -36.54
N GLY A 354 25.26 3.49 -37.02
CA GLY A 354 24.63 3.69 -38.33
C GLY A 354 24.74 5.15 -38.76
N SER A 355 23.99 5.54 -39.79
CA SER A 355 23.85 6.94 -40.18
C SER A 355 22.55 7.14 -40.95
N PHE A 356 22.20 8.38 -41.31
CA PHE A 356 21.11 8.61 -42.26
C PHE A 356 21.28 7.72 -43.51
N SER A 357 20.24 6.96 -43.85
CA SER A 357 20.19 6.03 -44.99
C SER A 357 21.16 4.82 -44.96
N LYS A 358 22.06 4.70 -43.97
CA LYS A 358 22.88 3.49 -43.77
C LYS A 358 22.23 2.59 -42.73
N GLU A 359 22.50 1.29 -42.85
CA GLU A 359 21.98 0.29 -41.93
C GLU A 359 22.67 0.39 -40.56
N PHE A 360 21.87 0.32 -39.51
CA PHE A 360 22.34 0.18 -38.13
C PHE A 360 22.78 -1.26 -37.88
N HIS A 361 23.96 -1.41 -37.28
CA HIS A 361 24.54 -2.70 -36.91
C HIS A 361 25.25 -2.59 -35.56
N GLU A 362 25.43 -3.72 -34.88
CA GLU A 362 26.21 -3.79 -33.65
C GLU A 362 27.71 -3.72 -33.95
N VAL A 363 28.44 -2.99 -33.10
CA VAL A 363 29.90 -2.97 -33.10
C VAL A 363 30.37 -3.89 -31.98
N GLU A 364 30.71 -5.13 -32.35
CA GLU A 364 31.19 -6.15 -31.43
C GLU A 364 32.49 -5.72 -30.75
N THR A 365 32.60 -6.06 -29.46
CA THR A 365 33.75 -5.72 -28.62
C THR A 365 33.96 -6.78 -27.55
N GLU A 366 35.22 -7.05 -27.19
CA GLU A 366 35.51 -7.91 -26.06
C GLU A 366 35.64 -7.10 -24.76
N GLY A 367 34.94 -7.54 -23.73
CA GLY A 367 34.98 -6.91 -22.41
C GLY A 367 34.43 -7.83 -21.33
N ALA A 368 34.63 -7.48 -20.07
CA ALA A 368 34.01 -8.16 -18.95
C ALA A 368 33.33 -7.15 -18.03
N ILE A 369 32.31 -7.62 -17.31
CA ILE A 369 31.60 -6.85 -16.29
C ILE A 369 32.60 -6.34 -15.24
N LEU A 370 32.44 -5.08 -14.84
CA LEU A 370 33.29 -4.39 -13.87
C LEU A 370 33.02 -4.88 -12.44
N GLY A 371 34.05 -4.83 -11.60
CA GLY A 371 34.01 -5.11 -10.15
C GLY A 371 34.50 -6.51 -9.76
N PHE A 372 34.77 -7.37 -10.73
CA PHE A 372 35.28 -8.72 -10.47
C PHE A 372 36.80 -8.83 -10.44
N GLY A 373 37.55 -7.87 -11.02
CA GLY A 373 39.01 -7.90 -11.02
C GLY A 373 39.63 -9.08 -11.79
N ILE A 374 38.92 -9.59 -12.81
CA ILE A 374 39.21 -10.89 -13.44
C ILE A 374 40.22 -10.84 -14.61
N LYS A 375 40.38 -9.70 -15.32
CA LYS A 375 41.31 -9.57 -16.46
C LYS A 375 41.74 -8.12 -16.70
N LYS A 376 42.92 -7.90 -17.31
CA LYS A 376 43.39 -6.58 -17.79
C LYS A 376 44.00 -6.65 -19.20
N PRO A 377 43.66 -5.73 -20.12
CA PRO A 377 42.62 -4.72 -19.97
C PRO A 377 41.24 -5.37 -19.79
N ILE A 378 40.39 -4.77 -18.94
CA ILE A 378 39.06 -5.31 -18.64
C ILE A 378 38.14 -5.26 -19.87
N ALA A 379 38.34 -4.24 -20.71
CA ALA A 379 37.63 -3.99 -21.95
C ALA A 379 38.61 -3.60 -23.05
N GLU A 380 38.43 -4.18 -24.24
CA GLU A 380 39.20 -3.83 -25.42
C GLU A 380 38.84 -2.43 -25.94
N GLN A 381 39.77 -1.85 -26.68
CA GLN A 381 39.62 -0.53 -27.28
C GLN A 381 39.38 -0.68 -28.77
N VAL A 382 38.21 -0.26 -29.23
CA VAL A 382 37.87 -0.23 -30.66
C VAL A 382 37.88 1.20 -31.17
N LYS A 383 38.37 1.37 -32.41
CA LYS A 383 38.57 2.65 -33.07
C LYS A 383 37.99 2.62 -34.46
N PHE A 384 37.32 3.70 -34.85
CA PHE A 384 36.83 3.89 -36.21
C PHE A 384 36.73 5.40 -36.54
N PRO A 385 36.71 5.78 -37.82
CA PRO A 385 36.69 7.19 -38.21
C PRO A 385 35.41 7.89 -37.75
N LEU A 386 35.53 9.13 -37.26
CA LEU A 386 34.42 10.01 -36.94
C LEU A 386 33.90 10.65 -38.23
N VAL A 387 32.72 10.23 -38.69
CA VAL A 387 32.11 10.72 -39.92
C VAL A 387 30.89 11.58 -39.60
N GLU A 388 30.74 12.70 -40.32
CA GLU A 388 29.57 13.58 -40.19
C GLU A 388 28.27 12.78 -40.46
N LYS A 389 27.23 13.05 -39.67
CA LYS A 389 25.93 12.34 -39.69
C LYS A 389 25.94 10.89 -39.23
N ASP A 390 27.05 10.38 -38.71
CA ASP A 390 27.03 9.11 -37.99
C ASP A 390 26.17 9.22 -36.74
N ARG A 391 25.42 8.14 -36.48
CA ARG A 391 24.55 7.97 -35.32
C ARG A 391 25.04 6.79 -34.50
N PHE A 392 25.21 7.05 -33.21
CA PHE A 392 25.56 6.07 -32.19
C PHE A 392 24.37 5.89 -31.26
N PHE A 393 24.01 4.64 -31.01
CA PHE A 393 22.93 4.28 -30.11
C PHE A 393 23.49 3.45 -28.97
N LEU A 394 23.42 4.00 -27.75
CA LEU A 394 23.85 3.38 -26.51
C LEU A 394 22.59 3.11 -25.68
N TYR A 395 22.49 1.94 -25.04
CA TYR A 395 21.28 1.56 -24.31
C TYR A 395 21.58 0.58 -23.20
N THR A 396 20.73 0.58 -22.17
CA THR A 396 20.78 -0.41 -21.09
C THR A 396 20.00 -1.66 -21.48
N ASP A 397 20.37 -2.79 -20.92
CA ASP A 397 19.78 -4.10 -21.18
C ASP A 397 18.28 -4.14 -20.89
N GLY A 398 17.79 -3.34 -19.94
CA GLY A 398 16.35 -3.14 -19.73
C GLY A 398 15.56 -2.79 -21.00
N LEU A 399 16.17 -2.16 -22.02
CA LEU A 399 15.50 -1.93 -23.29
C LEU A 399 15.18 -3.21 -24.07
N ILE A 400 16.04 -4.24 -23.98
CA ILE A 400 15.94 -5.47 -24.77
C ILE A 400 15.49 -6.69 -23.95
N GLU A 401 15.70 -6.66 -22.62
CA GLU A 401 15.41 -7.76 -21.70
C GLU A 401 14.06 -7.63 -20.99
N ASN A 402 13.40 -6.48 -21.05
CA ASN A 402 12.02 -6.35 -20.58
C ASN A 402 11.08 -7.26 -21.40
N LYS A 403 10.02 -7.74 -20.74
CA LYS A 403 9.02 -8.63 -21.36
C LYS A 403 7.74 -7.88 -21.64
N ASN A 404 7.17 -8.12 -22.83
CA ASN A 404 5.82 -7.67 -23.13
C ASN A 404 4.76 -8.55 -22.43
N ARG A 405 3.47 -8.25 -22.63
CA ARG A 405 2.34 -9.02 -22.05
C ARG A 405 2.33 -10.50 -22.39
N GLU A 406 2.92 -10.88 -23.51
CA GLU A 406 3.02 -12.25 -23.99
C GLU A 406 4.29 -12.96 -23.47
N GLY A 407 5.10 -12.27 -22.66
CA GLY A 407 6.37 -12.78 -22.14
C GLY A 407 7.52 -12.73 -23.15
N LYS A 408 7.34 -12.05 -24.29
CA LYS A 408 8.35 -11.93 -25.35
C LYS A 408 9.30 -10.75 -25.08
N LEU A 409 10.59 -11.00 -25.26
CA LEU A 409 11.66 -10.01 -25.21
C LEU A 409 11.74 -9.24 -26.54
N LEU A 410 12.15 -7.96 -26.49
CA LEU A 410 12.43 -7.22 -27.72
C LEU A 410 13.69 -7.79 -28.40
N GLY A 411 14.73 -8.06 -27.60
CA GLY A 411 16.03 -8.52 -28.09
C GLY A 411 16.74 -7.48 -28.97
N THR A 412 18.04 -7.70 -29.23
CA THR A 412 18.80 -6.76 -30.06
C THR A 412 18.33 -6.75 -31.51
N GLU A 413 17.91 -7.91 -32.03
CA GLU A 413 17.37 -8.05 -33.40
C GLU A 413 16.13 -7.15 -33.59
N GLY A 414 15.18 -7.19 -32.65
CA GLY A 414 13.99 -6.34 -32.68
C GLY A 414 14.34 -4.85 -32.57
N LEU A 415 15.32 -4.49 -31.74
CA LEU A 415 15.81 -3.12 -31.65
C LEU A 415 16.43 -2.65 -32.97
N LEU A 416 17.27 -3.47 -33.61
CA LEU A 416 17.86 -3.16 -34.91
C LEU A 416 16.79 -2.99 -36.00
N GLU A 417 15.76 -3.83 -36.02
CA GLU A 417 14.63 -3.68 -36.94
C GLU A 417 13.93 -2.32 -36.77
N ILE A 418 13.68 -1.90 -35.52
CA ILE A 418 13.07 -0.60 -35.21
C ILE A 418 13.95 0.56 -35.68
N LEU A 419 15.26 0.51 -35.38
CA LEU A 419 16.20 1.55 -35.79
C LEU A 419 16.31 1.63 -37.33
N ASN A 420 16.39 0.48 -37.99
CA ASN A 420 16.51 0.40 -39.44
C ASN A 420 15.22 0.82 -40.16
N ALA A 421 14.04 0.55 -39.61
CA ALA A 421 12.77 1.05 -40.15
C ALA A 421 12.70 2.58 -40.15
N ASN A 422 13.35 3.23 -39.17
CA ASN A 422 13.34 4.68 -38.98
C ASN A 422 14.59 5.40 -39.54
N ARG A 423 15.55 4.69 -40.15
CA ARG A 423 16.86 5.23 -40.57
C ARG A 423 16.83 6.38 -41.59
N PHE A 424 15.70 6.58 -42.26
CA PHE A 424 15.48 7.65 -43.23
C PHE A 424 14.96 8.94 -42.60
N GLU A 425 14.78 8.98 -41.27
CA GLU A 425 14.39 10.21 -40.59
C GLU A 425 15.60 11.12 -40.38
N LYS A 426 15.49 12.38 -40.84
CA LYS A 426 16.61 13.34 -40.80
C LYS A 426 16.69 14.06 -39.46
N ASP A 427 15.54 14.39 -38.90
CA ASP A 427 15.47 15.12 -37.64
C ASP A 427 15.68 14.15 -36.47
N LEU A 428 16.66 14.45 -35.62
CA LEU A 428 17.05 13.54 -34.54
C LEU A 428 15.94 13.38 -33.48
N SER A 429 15.23 14.47 -33.17
CA SER A 429 14.12 14.46 -32.21
C SER A 429 12.94 13.62 -32.74
N THR A 430 12.63 13.74 -34.03
CA THR A 430 11.60 12.94 -34.71
C THR A 430 12.01 11.46 -34.79
N PHE A 431 13.28 11.17 -35.10
CA PHE A 431 13.82 9.82 -35.08
C PHE A 431 13.66 9.18 -33.69
N LYS A 432 14.06 9.89 -32.62
CA LYS A 432 13.89 9.45 -31.24
C LYS A 432 12.41 9.22 -30.88
N ALA A 433 11.52 10.13 -31.26
CA ALA A 433 10.10 10.01 -30.96
C ALA A 433 9.47 8.78 -31.63
N ASN A 434 9.85 8.49 -32.87
CA ASN A 434 9.37 7.30 -33.58
C ASN A 434 9.88 6.01 -32.95
N VAL A 435 11.19 5.94 -32.64
CA VAL A 435 11.79 4.78 -31.95
C VAL A 435 11.14 4.56 -30.59
N GLN A 436 11.01 5.61 -29.78
CA GLN A 436 10.36 5.54 -28.47
C GLN A 436 8.92 5.02 -28.59
N LYS A 437 8.15 5.55 -29.55
CA LYS A 437 6.77 5.11 -29.75
C LYS A 437 6.68 3.64 -30.14
N THR A 438 7.54 3.16 -31.05
CA THR A 438 7.53 1.73 -31.44
C THR A 438 7.92 0.81 -30.28
N VAL A 439 8.85 1.25 -29.43
CA VAL A 439 9.23 0.54 -28.19
C VAL A 439 8.06 0.51 -27.20
N GLU A 440 7.40 1.65 -26.96
CA GLU A 440 6.21 1.74 -26.10
C GLU A 440 5.04 0.89 -26.63
N ASP A 441 4.81 0.89 -27.94
CA ASP A 441 3.79 0.07 -28.59
C ASP A 441 4.09 -1.44 -28.45
N PHE A 442 5.38 -1.84 -28.47
CA PHE A 442 5.80 -3.22 -28.28
C PHE A 442 5.54 -3.73 -26.85
N PHE A 443 5.88 -2.93 -25.84
CA PHE A 443 5.67 -3.30 -24.43
C PHE A 443 4.21 -3.12 -23.98
N GLY A 444 3.49 -2.15 -24.56
CA GLY A 444 2.14 -1.77 -24.18
C GLY A 444 2.07 -1.21 -22.74
N ASN A 445 0.92 -1.34 -22.07
CA ASN A 445 0.77 -0.88 -20.67
C ASN A 445 1.36 -1.88 -19.66
N VAL A 446 2.55 -2.43 -19.90
CA VAL A 446 3.27 -3.27 -18.94
C VAL A 446 4.20 -2.38 -18.12
N ALA A 447 4.23 -2.56 -16.80
CA ALA A 447 5.23 -1.92 -15.97
C ALA A 447 6.58 -2.58 -16.25
N LEU A 448 7.56 -1.81 -16.71
CA LEU A 448 8.92 -2.30 -16.91
C LEU A 448 9.47 -2.79 -15.57
N GLU A 449 10.17 -3.92 -15.59
CA GLU A 449 10.76 -4.52 -14.39
C GLU A 449 12.11 -3.88 -14.06
N ASP A 450 12.83 -3.48 -15.12
CA ASP A 450 14.15 -2.85 -15.01
C ASP A 450 14.18 -1.41 -15.52
N ASP A 451 15.19 -0.66 -15.09
CA ASP A 451 15.49 0.66 -15.63
C ASP A 451 15.78 0.55 -17.12
N THR A 452 15.23 1.47 -17.90
CA THR A 452 15.36 1.45 -19.36
C THR A 452 15.84 2.80 -19.82
N LEU A 453 17.00 2.80 -20.46
CA LEU A 453 17.64 4.01 -20.93
C LEU A 453 18.21 3.78 -22.32
N PHE A 454 17.98 4.74 -23.22
CA PHE A 454 18.78 4.84 -24.43
C PHE A 454 19.20 6.27 -24.73
N LEU A 455 20.37 6.38 -25.35
CA LEU A 455 21.02 7.60 -25.76
C LEU A 455 21.35 7.49 -27.25
N ILE A 456 20.89 8.48 -28.01
CA ILE A 456 21.19 8.63 -29.43
C ILE A 456 22.14 9.81 -29.57
N VAL A 457 23.28 9.62 -30.21
CA VAL A 457 24.28 10.66 -30.46
C VAL A 457 24.52 10.75 -31.96
N GLU A 458 24.34 11.93 -32.54
CA GLU A 458 24.55 12.22 -33.96
C GLU A 458 25.68 13.23 -34.15
N VAL A 459 26.66 12.90 -34.98
CA VAL A 459 27.78 13.79 -35.33
C VAL A 459 27.27 14.91 -36.26
N GLU A 460 27.62 16.16 -35.97
CA GLU A 460 27.10 17.32 -36.71
C GLU A 460 27.56 17.42 -38.16
#